data_AF-A0A535PA85-F1
#
_entry.id   AF-A0A535PA85-F1
#
_cell.length_a   1.000
_cell.length_b   1.000
_cell.length_c   1.000
_cell.angle_alpha   90.00
_cell.angle_beta   90.00
_cell.angle_gamma   90.00
#
_symmetry.space_group_name_H-M   'P 1'
#
loop_
_entity.id
_entity.type
_entity.pdbx_description
1 polymer ?
#
loop_
_entity_poly.entity_id
_entity_poly.type
_entity_poly.pdbx_seq_one_letter_code
_entity_poly.pdbx_strand_id
1 'polypeptide(L)'
;MQREDGDAIGRYARLGLWAVPIYALLLGAGTITHQPEPQTHLGEWSRYVTTDEFLVSHLVASIGGAVFGALGAVALGIVFMRRGSVRLGLAGLLTGVAGNVLITSL
;
A
#
# COMPACT_ATOMS: atom_id res chain seq x y z
N MET A 1 -30.45 15.52 -3.78
CA MET A 1 -29.40 15.14 -2.82
C MET A 1 -28.55 13.95 -3.32
N GLN A 2 -29.12 12.78 -3.67
CA GLN A 2 -28.36 11.58 -4.10
C GLN A 2 -27.38 11.71 -5.29
N ARG A 3 -27.49 12.74 -6.15
CA ARG A 3 -26.61 12.90 -7.32
C ARG A 3 -25.28 13.60 -7.00
N GLU A 4 -25.22 14.45 -5.98
CA GLU A 4 -24.01 15.21 -5.64
C GLU A 4 -22.98 14.35 -4.91
N ASP A 5 -23.43 13.52 -3.96
CA ASP A 5 -22.56 12.58 -3.22
C ASP A 5 -21.92 11.56 -4.17
N GLY A 6 -22.69 11.10 -5.16
CA GLY A 6 -22.20 10.23 -6.22
C GLY A 6 -21.05 10.87 -7.00
N ASP A 7 -21.08 12.16 -7.27
CA ASP A 7 -20.03 12.84 -8.03
C ASP A 7 -18.78 13.10 -7.16
N ALA A 8 -18.99 13.44 -5.88
CA ALA A 8 -17.92 13.60 -4.90
C ALA A 8 -17.13 12.30 -4.68
N ILE A 9 -17.80 11.16 -4.45
CA ILE A 9 -17.14 9.86 -4.25
C ILE A 9 -16.31 9.49 -5.48
N GLY A 10 -16.84 9.72 -6.70
CA GLY A 10 -16.11 9.41 -7.93
C GLY A 10 -14.89 10.30 -8.14
N ARG A 11 -14.94 11.56 -7.71
CA ARG A 11 -13.80 12.48 -7.71
C ARG A 11 -12.71 12.03 -6.72
N TYR A 12 -13.09 11.74 -5.47
CA TYR A 12 -12.12 11.30 -4.46
C TYR A 12 -11.52 9.93 -4.78
N ALA A 13 -12.28 9.00 -5.33
CA ALA A 13 -11.74 7.71 -5.78
C ALA A 13 -10.70 7.90 -6.90
N ARG A 14 -10.92 8.81 -7.85
CA ARG A 14 -9.93 9.12 -8.90
C ARG A 14 -8.67 9.78 -8.33
N LEU A 15 -8.81 10.65 -7.34
CA LEU A 15 -7.65 11.20 -6.63
C LEU A 15 -6.90 10.10 -5.88
N GLY A 16 -7.61 9.21 -5.20
CA GLY A 16 -7.05 8.07 -4.48
C GLY A 16 -6.32 7.06 -5.36
N LEU A 17 -6.59 7.01 -6.67
CA LEU A 17 -5.82 6.18 -7.61
C LEU A 17 -4.34 6.56 -7.65
N TRP A 18 -3.97 7.81 -7.35
CA TRP A 18 -2.57 8.22 -7.25
C TRP A 18 -1.82 7.54 -6.10
N ALA A 19 -2.53 6.99 -5.11
CA ALA A 19 -1.90 6.20 -4.06
C ALA A 19 -1.27 4.90 -4.61
N VAL A 20 -1.77 4.36 -5.73
CA VAL A 20 -1.20 3.14 -6.36
C VAL A 20 0.22 3.36 -6.90
N PRO A 21 0.50 4.36 -7.76
CA PRO A 21 1.88 4.61 -8.21
C PRO A 21 2.78 5.09 -7.07
N ILE A 22 2.26 5.87 -6.10
CA ILE A 22 3.05 6.26 -4.91
C ILE A 22 3.48 5.01 -4.13
N TYR A 23 2.54 4.09 -3.88
CA TYR A 23 2.84 2.80 -3.25
C TYR A 23 3.91 2.02 -4.01
N ALA A 24 3.77 1.89 -5.34
CA ALA A 24 4.74 1.16 -6.16
C ALA A 24 6.15 1.78 -6.09
N LEU A 25 6.23 3.12 -6.11
CA LEU A 25 7.51 3.84 -5.97
C LEU A 25 8.13 3.65 -4.59
N LEU A 26 7.34 3.76 -3.52
CA LEU A 26 7.81 3.58 -2.15
C LEU A 26 8.25 2.13 -1.89
N LEU A 27 7.48 1.15 -2.38
CA LEU A 27 7.83 -0.25 -2.32
C LEU A 27 9.15 -0.52 -3.04
N GLY A 28 9.29 -0.05 -4.27
CA GLY A 28 10.53 -0.17 -5.04
C GLY A 28 11.72 0.47 -4.32
N ALA A 29 11.55 1.69 -3.82
CA ALA A 29 12.60 2.39 -3.07
C ALA A 29 13.01 1.62 -1.81
N GLY A 30 12.06 1.04 -1.08
CA GLY A 30 12.31 0.22 0.10
C GLY A 30 13.11 -1.06 -0.18
N THR A 31 13.20 -1.52 -1.44
CA THR A 31 13.97 -2.71 -1.84
C THR A 31 15.40 -2.41 -2.29
N ILE A 32 15.81 -1.13 -2.34
CA ILE A 32 17.16 -0.76 -2.79
C ILE A 32 18.22 -1.17 -1.76
N THR A 33 17.94 -0.91 -0.47
CA THR A 33 18.83 -1.23 0.64
C THR A 33 18.43 -2.54 1.29
N HIS A 34 19.36 -3.49 1.39
CA HIS A 34 19.11 -4.77 2.04
C HIS A 34 19.60 -4.73 3.49
N GLN A 35 18.73 -5.11 4.43
CA GLN A 35 19.11 -5.22 5.84
C GLN A 35 19.98 -6.47 6.09
N PRO A 36 20.95 -6.42 7.03
CA PRO A 36 21.71 -7.59 7.42
C PRO A 36 20.80 -8.68 8.01
N GLU A 37 21.11 -9.95 7.75
CA GLU A 37 20.34 -11.10 8.27
C GLU A 37 20.50 -11.22 9.79
N PRO A 38 19.42 -11.11 10.60
CA PRO A 38 19.54 -11.19 12.05
C PRO A 38 20.02 -12.55 12.57
N GLN A 39 19.72 -13.63 11.84
CA GLN A 39 20.02 -15.01 12.26
C GLN A 39 21.52 -15.33 12.18
N THR A 40 22.25 -14.65 11.30
CA THR A 40 23.66 -14.90 10.99
C THR A 40 24.55 -13.70 11.33
N HIS A 41 24.01 -12.47 11.31
CA HIS A 41 24.73 -11.19 11.47
C HIS A 41 24.07 -10.23 12.48
N LEU A 42 23.68 -10.76 13.65
CA LEU A 42 22.91 -10.06 14.69
C LEU A 42 23.50 -8.69 15.12
N GLY A 43 24.82 -8.57 15.23
CA GLY A 43 25.49 -7.32 15.63
C GLY A 43 25.52 -6.24 14.54
N GLU A 44 25.52 -6.63 13.26
CA GLU A 44 25.41 -5.69 12.13
C GLU A 44 23.95 -5.25 11.96
N TRP A 45 23.01 -6.20 12.06
CA TRP A 45 21.59 -5.90 12.06
C TRP A 45 21.21 -4.91 13.18
N SER A 46 21.68 -5.14 14.42
CA SER A 46 21.37 -4.28 15.57
C SER A 46 21.87 -2.84 15.40
N ARG A 47 23.06 -2.67 14.80
CA ARG A 47 23.59 -1.34 14.45
C ARG A 47 22.76 -0.71 13.34
N TYR A 48 22.38 -1.47 12.31
CA TYR A 48 21.58 -0.95 11.21
C TYR A 48 20.20 -0.45 11.67
N VAL A 49 19.46 -1.24 12.48
CA VAL A 49 18.11 -0.86 12.95
C VAL A 49 18.06 0.31 13.92
N THR A 50 19.21 0.80 14.37
CA THR A 50 19.32 2.00 15.22
C THR A 50 19.77 3.25 14.45
N THR A 51 19.88 3.15 13.12
CA THR A 51 20.24 4.29 12.25
C THR A 51 19.03 5.11 11.82
N ASP A 52 19.27 6.39 11.51
CA ASP A 52 18.28 7.27 10.87
C ASP A 52 17.89 6.75 9.48
N GLU A 53 18.82 6.12 8.75
CA GLU A 53 18.55 5.50 7.46
C GLU A 53 17.49 4.40 7.58
N PHE A 54 17.65 3.49 8.54
CA PHE A 54 16.64 2.49 8.84
C PHE A 54 15.31 3.14 9.22
N LEU A 55 15.31 4.15 10.10
CA LEU A 55 14.09 4.81 10.54
C LEU A 55 13.32 5.43 9.37
N VAL A 56 14.01 6.16 8.48
CA VAL A 56 13.40 6.77 7.30
C VAL A 56 12.87 5.71 6.34
N SER A 57 13.67 4.68 6.03
CA SER A 57 13.25 3.58 5.16
C SER A 57 12.02 2.86 5.74
N HIS A 58 12.03 2.59 7.05
CA HIS A 58 10.95 1.89 7.73
C HIS A 58 9.66 2.73 7.78
N LEU A 59 9.73 4.00 8.19
CA LEU A 59 8.54 4.84 8.31
C LEU A 59 8.00 5.27 6.95
N VAL A 60 8.85 5.67 6.02
CA VAL A 60 8.42 6.28 4.75
C VAL A 60 8.17 5.21 3.70
N ALA A 61 9.17 4.40 3.39
CA ALA A 61 9.06 3.42 2.31
C ALA A 61 8.12 2.26 2.72
N SER A 62 8.30 1.70 3.92
CA SER A 62 7.49 0.58 4.38
C SER A 62 6.11 1.00 4.90
N ILE A 63 6.02 1.74 6.02
CA ILE A 63 4.72 2.12 6.62
C ILE A 63 3.95 3.06 5.70
N GLY A 64 4.59 4.11 5.20
CA GLY A 64 3.98 5.04 4.24
C GLY A 64 3.51 4.32 2.98
N GLY A 65 4.36 3.45 2.41
CA GLY A 65 4.00 2.58 1.29
C GLY A 65 2.74 1.77 1.58
N ALA A 66 2.69 1.05 2.72
CA ALA A 66 1.53 0.24 3.10
C ALA A 66 0.23 1.07 3.21
N VAL A 67 0.29 2.26 3.78
CA VAL A 67 -0.85 3.19 3.86
C VAL A 67 -1.35 3.56 2.46
N PHE A 68 -0.45 3.98 1.56
CA PHE A 68 -0.82 4.30 0.19
C PHE A 68 -1.33 3.08 -0.59
N GLY A 69 -0.77 1.89 -0.35
CA GLY A 69 -1.24 0.64 -0.95
C GLY A 69 -2.69 0.33 -0.55
N ALA A 70 -3.00 0.43 0.74
CA ALA A 70 -4.36 0.22 1.26
C ALA A 70 -5.36 1.23 0.70
N LEU A 71 -5.01 2.53 0.71
CA LEU A 71 -5.86 3.59 0.15
C LEU A 71 -6.07 3.40 -1.36
N GLY A 72 -5.02 3.04 -2.09
CA GLY A 72 -5.05 2.77 -3.52
C GLY A 72 -5.95 1.59 -3.86
N ALA A 73 -5.87 0.50 -3.10
CA ALA A 73 -6.73 -0.67 -3.27
C ALA A 73 -8.21 -0.32 -3.11
N VAL A 74 -8.56 0.43 -2.05
CA VAL A 74 -9.94 0.89 -1.83
C VAL A 74 -10.42 1.79 -2.97
N ALA A 75 -9.61 2.78 -3.37
CA ALA A 75 -9.92 3.68 -4.47
C ALA A 75 -10.15 2.93 -5.79
N LEU A 76 -9.29 1.96 -6.09
CA LEU A 76 -9.39 1.11 -7.28
C LEU A 76 -10.66 0.26 -7.24
N GLY A 77 -10.99 -0.34 -6.09
CA GLY A 77 -12.24 -1.07 -5.88
C GLY A 77 -13.47 -0.20 -6.16
N ILE A 78 -13.50 1.03 -5.64
CA ILE A 78 -14.59 1.98 -5.91
C ILE A 78 -14.69 2.31 -7.40
N VAL A 79 -13.57 2.57 -8.08
CA VAL A 79 -13.57 2.86 -9.52
C VAL A 79 -14.10 1.67 -10.32
N PHE A 80 -13.67 0.45 -10.01
CA PHE A 80 -14.12 -0.77 -10.71
C PHE A 80 -15.59 -1.07 -10.47
N MET A 81 -16.08 -0.94 -9.24
CA MET A 81 -17.50 -1.13 -8.92
C MET A 81 -18.39 -0.13 -9.67
N ARG A 82 -17.90 1.10 -9.89
CA ARG A 82 -18.67 2.16 -10.57
C ARG A 82 -18.61 2.12 -12.09
N ARG A 83 -17.49 1.69 -12.67
CA ARG A 83 -17.29 1.64 -14.13
C ARG A 83 -17.64 0.29 -14.73
N GLY A 84 -17.65 -0.77 -13.93
CA GLY A 84 -17.88 -2.14 -14.39
C GLY A 84 -18.88 -2.87 -13.51
N SER A 85 -18.56 -4.13 -13.18
CA SER A 85 -19.41 -4.95 -12.33
C SER A 85 -19.11 -4.70 -10.85
N VAL A 86 -20.13 -4.32 -10.08
CA VAL A 86 -20.04 -4.20 -8.61
C VAL A 86 -19.53 -5.50 -8.00
N ARG A 87 -20.01 -6.66 -8.47
CA ARG A 87 -19.61 -7.97 -7.93
C ARG A 87 -18.13 -8.25 -8.17
N LEU A 88 -17.63 -8.01 -9.38
CA LEU A 88 -16.22 -8.24 -9.70
C LEU A 88 -15.31 -7.20 -9.02
N GLY A 89 -15.73 -5.94 -8.94
CA GLY A 89 -14.99 -4.89 -8.23
C GLY A 89 -14.85 -5.20 -6.74
N LEU A 90 -15.94 -5.65 -6.10
CA LEU A 90 -15.90 -6.08 -4.70
C LEU A 90 -15.06 -7.35 -4.51
N ALA A 91 -15.25 -8.36 -5.36
CA ALA A 91 -14.46 -9.59 -5.29
C ALA A 91 -12.96 -9.29 -5.43
N GLY A 92 -12.56 -8.45 -6.40
CA GLY A 92 -11.18 -8.04 -6.59
C GLY A 92 -10.60 -7.24 -5.42
N LEU A 93 -11.40 -6.35 -4.81
CA LEU A 93 -10.98 -5.63 -3.61
C LEU A 93 -10.73 -6.60 -2.44
N LEU A 94 -11.67 -7.51 -2.18
CA LEU A 94 -11.58 -8.47 -1.08
C LEU A 94 -10.41 -9.44 -1.27
N THR A 95 -10.24 -9.99 -2.48
CA THR A 95 -9.12 -10.90 -2.76
C THR A 95 -7.78 -10.19 -2.71
N GLY A 96 -7.70 -8.95 -3.22
CA GLY A 96 -6.49 -8.13 -3.15
C GLY A 96 -6.08 -7.82 -1.71
N VAL A 97 -7.02 -7.37 -0.88
CA VAL A 97 -6.75 -7.09 0.55
C VAL A 97 -6.39 -8.38 1.30
N ALA A 98 -7.13 -9.47 1.09
CA ALA A 98 -6.83 -10.75 1.72
C ALA A 98 -5.43 -11.26 1.32
N GLY A 99 -5.09 -11.20 0.03
CA GLY A 99 -3.77 -11.58 -0.47
C GLY A 99 -2.65 -10.73 0.15
N ASN A 100 -2.85 -9.42 0.26
CA ASN A 100 -1.89 -8.54 0.92
C ASN A 100 -1.68 -8.92 2.39
N VAL A 101 -2.76 -9.10 3.15
CA VAL A 101 -2.69 -9.50 4.57
C VAL A 101 -1.97 -10.84 4.74
N LEU A 102 -2.26 -11.81 3.88
CA LEU A 102 -1.59 -13.10 3.89
C LEU A 102 -0.08 -12.95 3.67
N ILE A 103 0.34 -12.21 2.64
CA ILE A 103 1.77 -12.02 2.33
C ILE A 103 2.50 -11.30 3.47
N THR A 104 1.88 -10.30 4.10
CA THR A 104 2.52 -9.55 5.19
C THR A 104 2.54 -10.28 6.53
N SER A 105 1.76 -11.34 6.67
CA SER A 105 1.66 -12.13 7.91
C SER A 105 2.48 -13.42 7.89
N LEU A 106 3.04 -13.77 6.73
CA LEU A 106 3.93 -14.92 6.51
C LEU A 106 5.39 -14.49 6.62
#